data_AF-A0A535TDH3-F1
#
_entry.id   AF-A0A535TDH3-F1
#
_cell.length_a   1.000
_cell.length_b   1.000
_cell.length_c   1.000
_cell.angle_alpha   90.00
_cell.angle_beta   90.00
_cell.angle_gamma   90.00
#
_symmetry.space_group_name_H-M   'P 1'
#
loop_
_entity.id
_entity.type
_entity.pdbx_description
1 polymer ?
#
loop_
_entity_poly.entity_id
_entity_poly.type
_entity_poly.pdbx_seq_one_letter_code
_entity_poly.pdbx_strand_id
1 'polypeptide(L)' 'TVVAENRVNMSSLEVHVYDDKTAVVSTTVEIDSLAQLSRLMEKLEGVKDVHTVAREAS' A
#
# COMPACT_ATOMS: atom_id res chain seq x y z
N THR A 1 11.05 3.13 6.31
CA THR A 1 10.88 1.86 5.56
C THR A 1 9.65 1.14 6.08
N VAL A 2 8.46 1.50 5.59
CA VAL A 2 7.17 1.00 6.15
C VAL A 2 6.86 -0.42 5.69
N VAL A 3 7.31 -0.80 4.50
CA VAL A 3 6.97 -2.09 3.91
C VAL A 3 7.80 -3.26 4.46
N ALA A 4 9.04 -3.01 4.92
CA ALA A 4 9.93 -4.05 5.42
C ALA A 4 9.55 -4.59 6.82
N GLU A 5 8.76 -3.86 7.60
CA GLU A 5 8.40 -4.26 8.97
C GLU A 5 7.15 -5.17 9.06
N ASN A 6 6.42 -5.37 7.96
CA ASN A 6 5.15 -6.09 8.00
C ASN A 6 5.20 -7.56 7.51
N ARG A 7 6.39 -8.09 7.16
CA ARG A 7 6.54 -9.47 6.61
C ARG A 7 5.52 -9.77 5.50
N VAL A 8 5.27 -8.79 4.65
CA VAL A 8 4.37 -8.93 3.51
C VAL A 8 5.21 -9.29 2.30
N ASN A 9 4.93 -10.44 1.70
CA ASN A 9 5.46 -10.76 0.38
C ASN A 9 4.75 -9.87 -0.64
N MET A 10 5.46 -8.87 -1.17
CA MET A 10 4.99 -8.10 -2.32
C MET A 10 5.32 -8.87 -3.58
N SER A 11 4.29 -9.24 -4.34
CA SER A 11 4.42 -9.98 -5.60
C SER A 11 4.65 -9.05 -6.80
N SER A 12 4.04 -7.85 -6.76
CA SER A 12 4.22 -6.82 -7.78
C SER A 12 4.13 -5.43 -7.17
N LEU A 13 4.91 -4.48 -7.70
CA LEU A 13 4.89 -3.08 -7.33
C LEU A 13 5.04 -2.24 -8.62
N GLU A 14 4.09 -1.32 -8.81
CA GLU A 14 4.07 -0.38 -9.93
C GLU A 14 3.92 1.03 -9.37
N VAL A 15 4.68 1.97 -9.91
CA VAL A 15 4.68 3.36 -9.46
C VAL A 15 4.53 4.26 -10.68
N HIS A 16 3.51 5.12 -10.65
CA HIS A 16 3.28 6.16 -11.63
C HIS A 16 3.40 7.52 -10.97
N VAL A 17 4.22 8.39 -11.53
CA VAL A 17 4.36 9.78 -11.07
C VAL A 17 3.77 10.69 -12.13
N TYR A 18 2.82 11.51 -11.72
CA TYR A 18 2.14 12.47 -12.57
C TYR A 18 2.83 13.85 -12.49
N ASP A 19 2.60 14.69 -13.50
CA ASP A 19 3.20 16.03 -13.60
C ASP A 19 2.75 16.99 -12.48
N ASP A 20 1.62 16.70 -11.85
CA ASP A 20 1.11 17.40 -10.66
C ASP A 20 1.87 17.04 -9.36
N LYS A 21 2.89 16.19 -9.47
CA LYS A 21 3.72 15.65 -8.39
C LYS A 21 2.99 14.66 -7.48
N THR A 22 1.85 14.14 -7.91
CA THR A 22 1.18 13.01 -7.25
C THR A 22 1.84 11.71 -7.71
N ALA A 23 2.11 10.82 -6.76
CA ALA A 23 2.55 9.45 -7.05
C ALA A 23 1.44 8.47 -6.71
N VAL A 24 1.12 7.59 -7.65
CA VAL A 24 0.22 6.45 -7.45
C VAL A 24 1.06 5.19 -7.38
N VAL A 25 0.90 4.44 -6.30
CA VAL A 25 1.60 3.17 -6.06
C VAL A 25 0.57 2.05 -6.04
N SER A 26 0.66 1.15 -7.02
CA SER A 26 -0.12 -0.08 -7.07
C SER A 26 0.75 -1.24 -6.61
N THR A 27 0.23 -2.09 -5.71
CA THR A 27 1.01 -3.21 -5.16
C THR A 27 0.11 -4.40 -4.91
N THR A 28 0.56 -5.58 -5.34
CA THR A 28 -0.07 -6.85 -4.99
C THR A 28 0.62 -7.45 -3.78
N VAL A 29 -0.17 -7.68 -2.73
CA VAL A 29 0.26 -8.12 -1.41
C VAL A 29 -0.45 -9.42 -1.08
N GLU A 30 0.32 -10.46 -0.73
CA GLU A 30 -0.24 -11.68 -0.14
C GLU A 30 -0.53 -11.46 1.35
N ILE A 31 -1.72 -11.86 1.78
CA ILE A 31 -2.24 -11.59 3.13
C ILE A 31 -2.90 -12.85 3.67
N ASP A 32 -2.50 -13.25 4.88
CA ASP A 32 -2.97 -14.50 5.50
C ASP A 32 -4.33 -14.34 6.17
N SER A 33 -4.74 -13.10 6.48
CA SER A 33 -6.01 -12.81 7.16
C SER A 33 -6.52 -11.39 6.92
N LEU A 34 -7.83 -11.21 7.09
CA LEU A 34 -8.46 -9.88 7.04
C LEU A 34 -7.90 -8.94 8.12
N ALA A 35 -7.60 -9.45 9.33
CA ALA A 35 -7.00 -8.64 10.39
C ALA A 35 -5.59 -8.14 10.04
N GLN A 36 -4.83 -8.89 9.25
CA GLN A 36 -3.54 -8.42 8.72
C GLN A 36 -3.74 -7.34 7.67
N LEU A 37 -4.71 -7.49 6.76
CA LEU A 37 -5.06 -6.46 5.79
C LEU A 37 -5.48 -5.15 6.47
N SER A 38 -6.37 -5.20 7.47
CA SER A 38 -6.82 -4.00 8.18
C SER A 38 -5.66 -3.23 8.82
N ARG A 39 -4.74 -3.94 9.50
CA ARG A 39 -3.55 -3.33 10.09
C ARG A 39 -2.59 -2.74 9.04
N LEU A 40 -2.50 -3.36 7.87
CA LEU A 40 -1.69 -2.83 6.76
C LEU A 40 -2.29 -1.54 6.22
N MET A 41 -3.60 -1.50 5.97
CA MET A 41 -4.31 -0.30 5.49
C MET A 41 -4.18 0.86 6.49
N GLU A 42 -4.44 0.62 7.77
CA GLU A 42 -4.30 1.64 8.83
C GLU A 42 -2.88 2.21 8.91
N LYS A 43 -1.86 1.35 8.77
CA LYS A 43 -0.46 1.80 8.71
C LYS A 43 -0.17 2.65 7.49
N LEU A 44 -0.72 2.32 6.32
CA LEU A 44 -0.53 3.09 5.09
C LEU A 44 -1.22 4.46 5.17
N GLU A 45 -2.43 4.51 5.72
CA GLU A 45 -3.17 5.76 5.95
C GLU A 45 -2.46 6.67 6.96
N GLY A 46 -1.73 6.10 7.93
CA GLY A 46 -0.93 6.86 8.89
C GLY A 46 0.38 7.44 8.33
N VAL A 47 0.78 7.10 7.09
CA VAL A 47 2.01 7.63 6.50
C VAL A 47 1.79 9.07 6.04
N LYS A 48 2.63 9.98 6.54
CA LYS A 48 2.65 11.37 6.11
C LYS A 48 2.82 11.45 4.58
N ASP A 49 2.05 12.32 3.94
CA ASP A 49 2.01 12.55 2.50
C ASP A 49 1.30 11.45 1.66
N VAL A 50 0.69 10.45 2.31
CA VAL A 50 -0.31 9.58 1.67
C VAL A 50 -1.66 10.29 1.67
N HIS A 51 -2.20 10.54 0.48
CA HIS A 51 -3.49 11.21 0.34
C HIS A 51 -4.67 10.26 0.47
N THR A 52 -4.56 9.06 -0.09
CA THR A 52 -5.64 8.07 -0.12
C THR A 52 -5.05 6.68 -0.20
N VAL A 53 -5.66 5.74 0.51
CA VAL A 53 -5.37 4.32 0.41
C VAL A 53 -6.68 3.63 0.03
N ALA A 54 -6.63 2.80 -1.00
CA ALA A 54 -7.76 2.00 -1.41
C ALA A 54 -7.28 0.62 -1.83
N ARG A 55 -8.10 -0.39 -1.51
CA ARG A 55 -7.96 -1.70 -2.11
C ARG A 55 -8.63 -1.66 -3.48
N GLU A 56 -7.89 -2.06 -4.52
CA GLU A 56 -8.46 -2.29 -5.84
C GLU A 56 -9.48 -3.44 -5.77
N ALA A 57 -10.72 -3.16 -6.16
CA ALA A 57 -11.76 -4.17 -6.30
C ALA A 57 -11.64 -4.77 -7.71
N SER A 58 -11.18 -6.02 -7.79
CA SER A 58 -11.24 -6.82 -9.02
C SER A 58 -12.67 -7.15 -9.43
#